data_AF-A0A2N2F7M7-F1
#
_entry.id   AF-A0A2N2F7M7-F1
#
_cell.length_a   1.000
_cell.length_b   1.000
_cell.length_c   1.000
_cell.angle_alpha   90.00
_cell.angle_beta   90.00
_cell.angle_gamma   90.00
#
_symmetry.space_group_name_H-M   'P 1'
#
loop_
_entity.id
_entity.type
_entity.pdbx_description
1 polymer ?
#
loop_
_entity_poly.entity_id
_entity_poly.type
_entity_poly.pdbx_seq_one_letter_code
_entity_poly.pdbx_strand_id
1 'polypeptide(L)'
;MLKAIHHLNLSIGLMTRATRLHMSAGSIVGTVHNCAPVRTANNNIVNRAAAAIMDNVWNWNFLDPLFGRGYPTWFRPLMAPFVKDGDMDIIATKLDFLGVDYYSSLYFKMTLKPPFVELGGWPEEMEKSGYFPVDPQGFEEILMNLKERYSVPIYITETGFSLEGEADWDWTSRISDAKRTENLDKYMAAISRARSQGADVRGLFYWGATDNWEWADGFTIKLGMIAVDMQTQKRQAKNSLSKLGDQIAKYYPDKSRGVFRGYGA
;
A
#
# COMPACT_ATOMS: atom_id res chain seq x y z
N MET A 1 20.94 4.37 2.46
CA MET A 1 19.72 4.01 1.71
C MET A 1 19.99 2.96 0.63
N LEU A 2 20.79 3.23 -0.42
CA LEU A 2 20.99 2.29 -1.55
C LEU A 2 21.42 0.87 -1.15
N LYS A 3 22.41 0.73 -0.27
CA LYS A 3 22.82 -0.58 0.27
C LYS A 3 21.67 -1.35 0.95
N ALA A 4 20.79 -0.64 1.66
CA ALA A 4 19.63 -1.25 2.30
C ALA A 4 18.60 -1.72 1.28
N ILE A 5 18.34 -0.93 0.22
CA ILE A 5 17.48 -1.34 -0.90
C ILE A 5 18.01 -2.63 -1.53
N HIS A 6 19.33 -2.70 -1.80
CA HIS A 6 19.92 -3.90 -2.38
C HIS A 6 19.76 -5.14 -1.49
N HIS A 7 20.12 -5.01 -0.22
CA HIS A 7 20.01 -6.13 0.73
C HIS A 7 18.56 -6.55 0.98
N LEU A 8 17.60 -5.62 0.94
CA LEU A 8 16.17 -5.96 1.06
C LEU A 8 15.69 -6.75 -0.15
N ASN A 9 16.00 -6.31 -1.37
CA ASN A 9 15.65 -7.08 -2.57
C ASN A 9 16.32 -8.46 -2.56
N LEU A 10 17.59 -8.54 -2.15
CA LEU A 10 18.32 -9.80 -2.05
C LEU A 10 17.71 -10.73 -1.01
N SER A 11 17.30 -10.20 0.15
CA SER A 11 16.66 -11.01 1.19
C SER A 11 15.30 -11.55 0.75
N ILE A 12 14.51 -10.80 -0.01
CA ILE A 12 13.25 -11.28 -0.60
C ILE A 12 13.53 -12.45 -1.56
N GLY A 13 14.53 -12.33 -2.44
CA GLY A 13 14.92 -13.41 -3.35
C GLY A 13 15.37 -14.68 -2.61
N LEU A 14 16.23 -14.53 -1.60
CA LEU A 14 16.70 -15.63 -0.76
C LEU A 14 15.54 -16.30 0.00
N MET A 15 14.66 -15.51 0.61
CA MET A 15 13.47 -15.99 1.31
C MET A 15 12.57 -16.75 0.34
N THR A 16 12.34 -16.22 -0.87
CA THR A 16 11.50 -16.89 -1.87
C THR A 16 12.08 -18.26 -2.27
N ARG A 17 13.41 -18.36 -2.47
CA ARG A 17 14.06 -19.66 -2.74
C ARG A 17 13.93 -20.63 -1.57
N ALA A 18 14.18 -20.18 -0.34
CA ALA A 18 14.05 -21.02 0.85
C ALA A 18 12.60 -21.51 1.04
N THR A 19 11.62 -20.61 0.90
CA THR A 19 10.20 -20.93 1.01
C THR A 19 9.78 -22.00 0.00
N ARG A 20 10.24 -21.88 -1.26
CA ARG A 20 9.99 -22.88 -2.31
C ARG A 20 10.59 -24.25 -2.01
N LEU A 21 11.69 -24.34 -1.26
CA LEU A 21 12.32 -25.60 -0.89
C LEU A 21 11.63 -26.31 0.28
N HIS A 22 10.94 -25.56 1.15
CA HIS A 22 10.47 -26.08 2.44
C HIS A 22 8.96 -26.08 2.64
N MET A 23 8.20 -25.27 1.87
CA MET A 23 6.74 -25.24 2.00
C MET A 23 6.05 -26.34 1.20
N SER A 24 4.80 -26.64 1.58
CA SER A 24 3.98 -27.66 0.91
C SER A 24 3.70 -27.29 -0.55
N ALA A 25 3.54 -28.32 -1.37
CA ALA A 25 3.11 -28.16 -2.76
C ALA A 25 1.79 -27.37 -2.81
N GLY A 26 1.78 -26.28 -3.59
CA GLY A 26 0.62 -25.37 -3.72
C GLY A 26 0.70 -24.10 -2.89
N SER A 27 1.71 -23.93 -2.03
CA SER A 27 1.97 -22.65 -1.38
C SER A 27 2.34 -21.58 -2.41
N ILE A 28 1.74 -20.39 -2.28
CA ILE A 28 2.07 -19.22 -3.10
C ILE A 28 2.93 -18.24 -2.29
N VAL A 29 3.93 -17.64 -2.92
CA VAL A 29 4.88 -16.72 -2.29
C VAL A 29 4.88 -15.39 -3.01
N GLY A 30 4.68 -14.31 -2.27
CA GLY A 30 4.72 -12.95 -2.78
C GLY A 30 5.51 -12.04 -1.86
N THR A 31 5.56 -10.76 -2.23
CA THR A 31 6.07 -9.67 -1.40
C THR A 31 5.03 -8.57 -1.35
N VAL A 32 5.14 -7.68 -0.36
CA VAL A 32 4.31 -6.49 -0.23
C VAL A 32 5.16 -5.25 -0.49
N HIS A 33 4.60 -4.26 -1.18
CA HIS A 33 5.23 -2.96 -1.38
C HIS A 33 4.23 -1.82 -1.26
N ASN A 34 4.63 -0.75 -0.57
CA ASN A 34 3.89 0.50 -0.56
C ASN A 34 4.06 1.20 -1.91
N CYS A 35 3.00 1.20 -2.70
CA CYS A 35 3.01 1.74 -4.05
C CYS A 35 2.21 3.04 -4.08
N ALA A 36 2.72 4.04 -4.79
CA ALA A 36 2.02 5.31 -4.98
C ALA A 36 2.39 5.92 -6.33
N PRO A 37 1.45 6.52 -7.08
CA PRO A 37 1.82 7.45 -8.13
C PRO A 37 2.61 8.60 -7.52
N VAL A 38 3.76 8.90 -8.13
CA VAL A 38 4.58 10.03 -7.71
C VAL A 38 4.34 11.20 -8.64
N ARG A 39 3.89 12.32 -8.05
CA ARG A 39 3.45 13.53 -8.71
C ARG A 39 4.36 14.71 -8.38
N THR A 40 4.30 15.74 -9.20
CA THR A 40 5.01 17.01 -8.97
C THR A 40 4.22 17.87 -7.99
N ALA A 41 4.86 18.33 -6.91
CA ALA A 41 4.29 19.38 -6.07
C ALA A 41 4.41 20.71 -6.81
N ASN A 42 3.29 21.34 -7.17
CA ASN A 42 3.20 22.49 -8.07
C ASN A 42 3.78 22.19 -9.48
N ASN A 43 3.01 22.41 -10.55
CA ASN A 43 3.34 21.90 -11.89
C ASN A 43 4.43 22.71 -12.63
N ASN A 44 5.63 22.82 -12.06
CA ASN A 44 6.80 23.46 -12.69
C ASN A 44 7.82 22.42 -13.19
N ILE A 45 8.66 22.83 -14.15
CA ILE A 45 9.63 21.94 -14.81
C ILE A 45 10.66 21.33 -13.84
N VAL A 46 11.08 22.10 -12.84
CA VAL A 46 12.10 21.70 -11.87
C VAL A 46 11.57 20.55 -10.99
N ASN A 47 10.31 20.63 -10.55
CA ASN A 47 9.69 19.63 -9.69
C ASN A 47 9.28 18.35 -10.45
N ARG A 48 9.08 18.42 -11.77
CA ARG A 48 8.90 17.21 -12.60
C ARG A 48 10.11 16.28 -12.54
N ALA A 49 11.33 16.82 -12.50
CA ALA A 49 12.54 16.02 -12.34
C ALA A 49 12.57 15.32 -10.97
N ALA A 50 12.20 16.03 -9.90
CA ALA A 50 12.09 15.45 -8.55
C ALA A 50 11.09 14.28 -8.53
N ALA A 51 9.89 14.48 -9.08
CA ALA A 51 8.87 13.43 -9.16
C ALA A 51 9.37 12.20 -9.94
N ALA A 52 10.00 12.38 -11.09
CA ALA A 52 10.54 11.27 -11.89
C ALA A 52 11.65 10.50 -11.18
N ILE A 53 12.56 11.20 -10.48
CA ILE A 53 13.59 10.55 -9.65
C ILE A 53 12.92 9.76 -8.53
N MET A 54 11.98 10.39 -7.81
CA MET A 54 11.35 9.80 -6.65
C MET A 54 10.38 8.67 -7.00
N ASP A 55 9.79 8.65 -8.19
CA ASP A 55 9.01 7.51 -8.68
C ASP A 55 9.87 6.25 -8.79
N ASN A 56 11.10 6.41 -9.30
CA ASN A 56 12.06 5.32 -9.33
C ASN A 56 12.50 4.95 -7.91
N VAL A 57 12.78 5.91 -7.02
CA VAL A 57 13.19 5.61 -5.63
C VAL A 57 12.08 4.89 -4.87
N TRP A 58 10.83 5.37 -4.97
CA TRP A 58 9.71 4.87 -4.19
C TRP A 58 9.20 3.53 -4.71
N ASN A 59 9.03 3.39 -6.03
CA ASN A 59 8.43 2.20 -6.64
C ASN A 59 9.48 1.30 -7.29
N TRP A 60 10.15 1.79 -8.34
CA TRP A 60 10.78 0.92 -9.33
C TRP A 60 12.11 0.31 -8.91
N ASN A 61 12.88 0.96 -8.02
CA ASN A 61 14.12 0.40 -7.49
C ASN A 61 13.91 -0.83 -6.58
N PHE A 62 12.70 -1.01 -6.05
CA PHE A 62 12.33 -2.21 -5.32
C PHE A 62 11.73 -3.25 -6.27
N LEU A 63 10.72 -2.86 -7.04
CA LEU A 63 9.93 -3.80 -7.83
C LEU A 63 10.61 -4.28 -9.11
N ASP A 64 11.25 -3.42 -9.91
CA ASP A 64 11.83 -3.82 -11.20
C ASP A 64 12.85 -4.98 -11.05
N PRO A 65 13.77 -4.96 -10.06
CA PRO A 65 14.68 -6.09 -9.79
C PRO A 65 13.95 -7.40 -9.45
N LEU A 66 12.92 -7.34 -8.60
CA LEU A 66 12.18 -8.52 -8.12
C LEU A 66 11.43 -9.24 -9.25
N PHE A 67 11.08 -8.50 -10.31
CA PHE A 67 10.46 -9.03 -11.53
C PHE A 67 11.44 -9.18 -12.70
N GLY A 68 12.75 -9.25 -12.42
CA GLY A 68 13.77 -9.59 -13.42
C GLY A 68 14.09 -8.49 -14.45
N ARG A 69 13.64 -7.25 -14.23
CA ARG A 69 13.91 -6.10 -15.11
C ARG A 69 15.23 -5.39 -14.76
N GLY A 70 15.86 -5.81 -13.66
CA GLY A 70 17.04 -5.17 -13.08
C GLY A 70 16.72 -3.83 -12.42
N TYR A 71 17.73 -3.16 -11.85
CA TYR A 71 17.52 -1.80 -11.36
C TYR A 71 17.20 -0.84 -12.53
N PRO A 72 16.37 0.20 -12.30
CA PRO A 72 16.12 1.25 -13.28
C PRO A 72 17.43 1.83 -13.84
N THR A 73 17.47 2.14 -15.13
CA THR A 73 18.71 2.50 -15.86
C THR A 73 19.55 3.56 -15.15
N TRP A 74 18.92 4.63 -14.65
CA TRP A 74 19.59 5.74 -13.95
C TRP A 74 20.17 5.35 -12.58
N PHE A 75 19.64 4.29 -11.96
CA PHE A 75 20.08 3.79 -10.66
C PHE A 75 21.14 2.71 -10.76
N ARG A 76 21.29 2.03 -11.91
CA ARG A 76 22.28 0.94 -12.07
C ARG A 76 23.70 1.34 -11.66
N PRO A 77 24.27 2.48 -12.08
CA PRO A 77 25.62 2.87 -11.65
C PRO A 77 25.73 3.11 -10.14
N LEU A 78 24.65 3.61 -9.52
CA LEU A 78 24.58 3.86 -8.08
C LEU A 78 24.46 2.56 -7.28
N MET A 79 23.81 1.54 -7.84
CA MET A 79 23.63 0.23 -7.21
C MET A 79 24.84 -0.70 -7.42
N ALA A 80 25.58 -0.55 -8.52
CA ALA A 80 26.68 -1.43 -8.92
C ALA A 80 27.71 -1.74 -7.81
N PRO A 81 28.13 -0.79 -6.95
CA PRO A 81 29.07 -1.09 -5.86
C PRO A 81 28.55 -2.09 -4.80
N PHE A 82 27.24 -2.34 -4.76
CA PHE A 82 26.60 -3.22 -3.78
C PHE A 82 26.23 -4.59 -4.37
N VAL A 83 26.11 -4.69 -5.69
CA VAL A 83 25.67 -5.91 -6.38
C VAL A 83 26.84 -6.86 -6.59
N LYS A 84 26.70 -8.10 -6.13
CA LYS A 84 27.66 -9.18 -6.39
C LYS A 84 27.17 -10.10 -7.51
N ASP A 85 28.10 -10.90 -8.03
CA ASP A 85 27.79 -11.92 -9.03
C ASP A 85 26.70 -12.88 -8.54
N GLY A 86 25.65 -13.05 -9.34
CA GLY A 86 24.50 -13.89 -9.03
C GLY A 86 23.39 -13.25 -8.18
N ASP A 87 23.61 -12.07 -7.58
CA ASP A 87 22.60 -11.41 -6.73
C ASP A 87 21.33 -11.11 -7.52
N MET A 88 21.45 -10.63 -8.75
CA MET A 88 20.28 -10.26 -9.56
C MET A 88 19.42 -11.48 -9.94
N ASP A 89 20.04 -12.65 -10.13
CA ASP A 89 19.32 -13.92 -10.39
C ASP A 89 18.63 -14.43 -9.12
N ILE A 90 19.20 -14.16 -7.94
CA ILE A 90 18.57 -14.45 -6.65
C ILE A 90 17.36 -13.54 -6.46
N ILE A 91 17.55 -12.23 -6.65
CA ILE A 91 16.51 -11.20 -6.51
C ILE A 91 15.32 -11.50 -7.43
N ALA A 92 15.57 -11.89 -8.68
CA ALA A 92 14.55 -12.18 -9.67
C ALA A 92 13.88 -13.57 -9.52
N THR A 93 14.06 -14.24 -8.37
CA THR A 93 13.34 -15.49 -8.10
C THR A 93 11.84 -15.24 -8.18
N LYS A 94 11.15 -15.96 -9.06
CA LYS A 94 9.73 -15.73 -9.40
C LYS A 94 8.86 -15.61 -8.14
N LEU A 95 8.07 -14.55 -8.07
CA LEU A 95 6.98 -14.37 -7.13
C LEU A 95 5.65 -14.78 -7.78
N ASP A 96 4.71 -15.27 -6.98
CA ASP A 96 3.39 -15.72 -7.43
C ASP A 96 2.34 -14.60 -7.39
N PHE A 97 2.57 -13.57 -6.57
CA PHE A 97 1.73 -12.37 -6.49
C PHE A 97 2.51 -11.16 -5.95
N LEU A 98 1.94 -9.97 -6.12
CA LEU A 98 2.38 -8.72 -5.49
C LEU A 98 1.30 -8.20 -4.53
N GLY A 99 1.67 -8.00 -3.27
CA GLY A 99 0.90 -7.21 -2.31
C GLY A 99 1.14 -5.73 -2.53
N VAL A 100 0.07 -4.94 -2.56
CA VAL A 100 0.10 -3.50 -2.76
C VAL A 100 -0.51 -2.82 -1.56
N ASP A 101 0.30 -1.99 -0.89
CA ASP A 101 -0.21 -1.04 0.10
C ASP A 101 -0.40 0.30 -0.61
N TYR A 102 -1.63 0.82 -0.59
CA TYR A 102 -1.97 2.09 -1.20
C TYR A 102 -2.78 2.96 -0.24
N TYR A 103 -2.28 4.16 0.02
CA TYR A 103 -3.00 5.17 0.81
C TYR A 103 -3.32 6.42 -0.01
N SER A 104 -2.34 6.91 -0.78
CA SER A 104 -2.48 8.11 -1.58
C SER A 104 -1.37 8.25 -2.62
N SER A 105 -1.46 9.28 -3.46
CA SER A 105 -0.34 9.74 -4.29
C SER A 105 0.66 10.56 -3.48
N LEU A 106 1.92 10.52 -3.89
CA LEU A 106 3.00 11.28 -3.26
C LEU A 106 3.39 12.46 -4.12
N TYR A 107 3.61 13.61 -3.51
CA TYR A 107 3.98 14.84 -4.20
C TYR A 107 5.40 15.21 -3.80
N PHE A 108 6.29 15.37 -4.77
CA PHE A 108 7.68 15.76 -4.53
C PHE A 108 8.03 17.06 -5.24
N LYS A 109 8.97 17.80 -4.65
CA LYS A 109 9.59 19.00 -5.22
C LYS A 109 11.10 18.96 -5.04
N MET A 110 11.81 19.73 -5.85
CA MET A 110 13.22 20.00 -5.60
C MET A 110 13.37 20.93 -4.40
N THR A 111 14.49 20.79 -3.70
CA THR A 111 14.91 21.66 -2.59
C THR A 111 16.39 21.96 -2.72
N LEU A 112 16.86 23.04 -2.10
CA LEU A 112 18.28 23.43 -2.13
C LEU A 112 19.12 22.64 -1.11
N LYS A 113 18.48 21.85 -0.25
CA LYS A 113 19.15 21.05 0.79
C LYS A 113 19.33 19.62 0.30
N PRO A 114 20.49 18.97 0.50
CA PRO A 114 20.62 17.54 0.25
C PRO A 114 19.50 16.74 0.95
N PRO A 115 18.86 15.74 0.30
CA PRO A 115 19.22 15.12 -0.99
C PRO A 115 18.68 15.83 -2.24
N PHE A 116 18.31 17.11 -2.13
CA PHE A 116 17.79 18.00 -3.19
C PHE A 116 16.37 17.67 -3.67
N VAL A 117 15.72 16.72 -3.02
CA VAL A 117 14.31 16.35 -3.20
C VAL A 117 13.65 16.21 -1.82
N GLU A 118 12.42 16.69 -1.68
CA GLU A 118 11.62 16.53 -0.45
C GLU A 118 10.14 16.33 -0.79
N LEU A 119 9.39 15.75 0.15
CA LEU A 119 7.93 15.71 0.07
C LEU A 119 7.39 17.15 0.01
N GLY A 120 6.54 17.40 -0.98
CA GLY A 120 5.85 18.67 -1.17
C GLY A 120 4.38 18.58 -0.76
N GLY A 121 3.70 19.72 -0.80
CA GLY A 121 2.26 19.77 -0.61
C GLY A 121 1.50 19.17 -1.79
N TRP A 122 0.37 18.55 -1.50
CA TRP A 122 -0.64 18.18 -2.49
C TRP A 122 -1.54 19.38 -2.82
N PRO A 123 -2.27 19.35 -3.95
CA PRO A 123 -3.22 20.40 -4.33
C PRO A 123 -4.28 20.64 -3.25
N GLU A 124 -4.62 21.90 -3.00
CA GLU A 124 -5.51 22.29 -1.88
C GLU A 124 -6.95 21.80 -2.07
N GLU A 125 -7.37 21.67 -3.32
CA GLU A 125 -8.69 21.21 -3.74
C GLU A 125 -8.92 19.71 -3.53
N MET A 126 -7.86 18.93 -3.29
CA MET A 126 -8.02 17.51 -2.99
C MET A 126 -8.65 17.33 -1.61
N GLU A 127 -9.62 16.42 -1.54
CA GLU A 127 -10.16 15.96 -0.28
C GLU A 127 -9.04 15.41 0.60
N LYS A 128 -9.06 15.78 1.89
CA LYS A 128 -8.05 15.39 2.86
C LYS A 128 -8.65 14.44 3.88
N SER A 129 -7.93 13.35 4.15
CA SER A 129 -8.13 12.55 5.37
C SER A 129 -7.40 13.22 6.54
N GLY A 130 -7.46 12.59 7.72
CA GLY A 130 -6.66 13.00 8.87
C GLY A 130 -5.16 12.71 8.71
N TYR A 131 -4.71 12.12 7.60
CA TYR A 131 -3.29 11.75 7.40
C TYR A 131 -2.77 12.06 5.98
N PHE A 132 -3.53 11.69 4.95
CA PHE A 132 -3.13 11.80 3.53
C PHE A 132 -4.22 12.47 2.67
N PRO A 133 -3.90 12.98 1.46
CA PRO A 133 -4.94 13.32 0.48
C PRO A 133 -5.68 12.05 0.02
N VAL A 134 -6.95 12.20 -0.36
CA VAL A 134 -7.77 11.13 -0.92
C VAL A 134 -7.58 11.11 -2.43
N ASP A 135 -7.02 10.03 -2.97
CA ASP A 135 -6.74 9.93 -4.42
C ASP A 135 -7.18 8.58 -5.04
N PRO A 136 -8.49 8.39 -5.30
CA PRO A 136 -8.97 7.16 -5.94
C PRO A 136 -8.45 7.01 -7.37
N GLN A 137 -8.14 8.11 -8.08
CA GLN A 137 -7.59 8.05 -9.43
C GLN A 137 -6.15 7.54 -9.41
N GLY A 138 -5.36 8.00 -8.44
CA GLY A 138 -4.01 7.48 -8.22
C GLY A 138 -4.00 5.99 -7.89
N PHE A 139 -5.01 5.49 -7.17
CA PHE A 139 -5.11 4.06 -6.90
C PHE A 139 -5.31 3.24 -8.19
N GLU A 140 -6.20 3.69 -9.07
CA GLU A 140 -6.41 3.07 -10.38
C GLU A 140 -5.14 3.13 -11.23
N GLU A 141 -4.47 4.29 -11.28
CA GLU A 141 -3.24 4.52 -12.05
C GLU A 141 -2.12 3.54 -11.64
N ILE A 142 -1.85 3.40 -10.34
CA ILE A 142 -0.76 2.52 -9.90
C ILE A 142 -1.07 1.05 -10.19
N LEU A 143 -2.32 0.61 -10.07
CA LEU A 143 -2.72 -0.76 -10.42
C LEU A 143 -2.52 -1.04 -11.92
N MET A 144 -2.86 -0.07 -12.78
CA MET A 144 -2.63 -0.19 -14.22
C MET A 144 -1.14 -0.19 -14.57
N ASN A 145 -0.33 0.65 -13.95
CA ASN A 145 1.13 0.65 -14.11
C ASN A 145 1.74 -0.70 -13.73
N LEU A 146 1.31 -1.30 -12.62
CA LEU A 146 1.77 -2.62 -12.18
C LEU A 146 1.36 -3.73 -13.15
N LYS A 147 0.12 -3.68 -13.65
CA LYS A 147 -0.38 -4.60 -14.69
C LYS A 147 0.49 -4.53 -15.94
N GLU A 148 0.80 -3.34 -16.43
CA GLU A 148 1.60 -3.14 -17.65
C GLU A 148 3.06 -3.56 -17.48
N ARG A 149 3.64 -3.36 -16.29
CA ARG A 149 5.05 -3.67 -16.03
C ARG A 149 5.32 -5.13 -15.72
N TYR A 150 4.45 -5.80 -14.96
CA TYR A 150 4.74 -7.11 -14.39
C TYR A 150 3.70 -8.19 -14.70
N SER A 151 2.44 -7.81 -14.96
CA SER A 151 1.35 -8.75 -15.27
C SER A 151 1.25 -9.93 -14.29
N VAL A 152 1.41 -9.67 -12.99
CA VAL A 152 1.24 -10.65 -11.90
C VAL A 152 -0.05 -10.40 -11.12
N PRO A 153 -0.59 -11.43 -10.43
CA PRO A 153 -1.72 -11.25 -9.51
C PRO A 153 -1.42 -10.20 -8.43
N ILE A 154 -2.39 -9.33 -8.16
CA ILE A 154 -2.30 -8.27 -7.16
C ILE A 154 -3.26 -8.56 -6.01
N TYR A 155 -2.76 -8.43 -4.78
CA TYR A 155 -3.58 -8.32 -3.58
C TYR A 155 -3.36 -6.93 -2.99
N ILE A 156 -4.42 -6.19 -2.72
CA ILE A 156 -4.27 -4.95 -1.97
C ILE A 156 -4.15 -5.34 -0.51
N THR A 157 -2.94 -5.26 0.02
CA THR A 157 -2.60 -5.74 1.36
C THR A 157 -2.85 -4.70 2.43
N GLU A 158 -2.81 -3.42 2.06
CA GLU A 158 -3.28 -2.34 2.90
C GLU A 158 -3.91 -1.21 2.09
N THR A 159 -5.00 -0.68 2.63
CA THR A 159 -5.48 0.67 2.36
C THR A 159 -6.30 1.12 3.55
N GLY A 160 -6.35 2.42 3.83
CA GLY A 160 -7.05 2.92 4.99
C GLY A 160 -7.35 4.41 4.90
N PHE A 161 -8.20 4.87 5.80
CA PHE A 161 -8.62 6.25 5.90
C PHE A 161 -8.76 6.66 7.37
N SER A 162 -8.18 7.81 7.72
CA SER A 162 -8.31 8.42 9.04
C SER A 162 -9.19 9.67 8.97
N LEU A 163 -9.91 9.97 10.05
CA LEU A 163 -10.66 11.22 10.16
C LEU A 163 -9.81 12.26 10.90
N GLU A 164 -9.94 13.52 10.50
CA GLU A 164 -9.28 14.65 11.16
C GLU A 164 -9.76 14.79 12.61
N GLY A 165 -8.82 14.89 13.56
CA GLY A 165 -9.11 15.00 14.99
C GLY A 165 -9.71 13.75 15.65
N GLU A 166 -9.81 12.61 14.95
CA GLU A 166 -10.48 11.40 15.46
C GLU A 166 -9.86 10.87 16.77
N ALA A 167 -8.57 11.11 16.99
CA ALA A 167 -7.89 10.72 18.23
C ALA A 167 -8.40 11.47 19.47
N ASP A 168 -8.87 12.70 19.31
CA ASP A 168 -9.39 13.52 20.42
C ASP A 168 -10.84 13.20 20.74
N TRP A 169 -11.52 12.42 19.90
CA TRP A 169 -12.89 12.01 20.13
C TRP A 169 -12.96 10.95 21.22
N ASP A 170 -14.07 10.96 21.97
CA ASP A 170 -14.43 9.80 22.78
C ASP A 170 -14.51 8.55 21.88
N TRP A 171 -13.96 7.43 22.35
CA TRP A 171 -13.82 6.23 21.53
C TRP A 171 -15.18 5.67 21.09
N THR A 172 -16.25 5.90 21.85
CA THR A 172 -17.62 5.52 21.45
C THR A 172 -18.15 6.43 20.34
N SER A 173 -17.74 7.69 20.28
CA SER A 173 -18.12 8.59 19.17
C SER A 173 -17.47 8.18 17.84
N ARG A 174 -16.35 7.45 17.87
CA ARG A 174 -15.63 6.99 16.67
C ARG A 174 -16.38 5.92 15.86
N ILE A 175 -17.48 5.38 16.38
CA ILE A 175 -18.31 4.39 15.66
C ILE A 175 -18.91 5.00 14.40
N SER A 176 -19.30 6.28 14.47
CA SER A 176 -19.93 7.01 13.37
C SER A 176 -18.87 7.60 12.44
N ASP A 177 -18.22 6.75 11.67
CA ASP A 177 -17.09 7.09 10.78
C ASP A 177 -17.50 7.22 9.31
N ALA A 178 -18.54 8.02 9.03
CA ALA A 178 -19.14 8.14 7.69
C ALA A 178 -18.11 8.41 6.57
N LYS A 179 -17.16 9.34 6.77
CA LYS A 179 -16.11 9.63 5.78
C LYS A 179 -15.24 8.41 5.44
N ARG A 180 -14.98 7.51 6.40
CA ARG A 180 -14.27 6.25 6.17
C ARG A 180 -15.09 5.32 5.27
N THR A 181 -16.40 5.25 5.48
CA THR A 181 -17.30 4.45 4.61
C THR A 181 -17.38 5.01 3.19
N GLU A 182 -17.40 6.34 3.03
CA GLU A 182 -17.40 7.01 1.74
C GLU A 182 -16.09 6.80 0.98
N ASN A 183 -14.94 6.91 1.67
CA ASN A 183 -13.64 6.63 1.08
C ASN A 183 -13.52 5.17 0.63
N LEU A 184 -14.00 4.22 1.44
CA LEU A 184 -14.04 2.80 1.07
C LEU A 184 -14.81 2.59 -0.24
N ASP A 185 -15.96 3.23 -0.43
CA ASP A 185 -16.71 3.15 -1.69
C ASP A 185 -15.92 3.75 -2.88
N LYS A 186 -15.25 4.89 -2.69
CA LYS A 186 -14.40 5.52 -3.72
C LYS A 186 -13.26 4.59 -4.16
N TYR A 187 -12.57 3.97 -3.21
CA TYR A 187 -11.41 3.10 -3.49
C TYR A 187 -11.87 1.76 -4.08
N MET A 188 -12.97 1.18 -3.60
CA MET A 188 -13.59 0.00 -4.21
C MET A 188 -14.00 0.25 -5.67
N ALA A 189 -14.53 1.45 -5.97
CA ALA A 189 -14.84 1.83 -7.34
C ALA A 189 -13.58 1.96 -8.22
N ALA A 190 -12.48 2.51 -7.70
CA ALA A 190 -11.20 2.58 -8.42
C ALA A 190 -10.62 1.19 -8.73
N ILE A 191 -10.64 0.29 -7.75
CA ILE A 191 -10.22 -1.11 -7.93
C ILE A 191 -11.09 -1.79 -9.00
N SER A 192 -12.40 -1.57 -8.97
CA SER A 192 -13.33 -2.11 -9.96
C SER A 192 -13.00 -1.63 -11.38
N ARG A 193 -12.70 -0.33 -11.56
CA ARG A 193 -12.30 0.24 -12.86
C ARG A 193 -10.94 -0.30 -13.34
N ALA A 194 -9.97 -0.48 -12.46
CA ALA A 194 -8.69 -1.12 -12.81
C ALA A 194 -8.91 -2.58 -13.26
N ARG A 195 -9.76 -3.34 -12.55
CA ARG A 195 -10.11 -4.72 -12.91
C ARG A 195 -10.84 -4.79 -14.26
N SER A 196 -11.77 -3.88 -14.54
CA SER A 196 -12.45 -3.85 -15.85
C SER A 196 -11.51 -3.52 -17.01
N GLN A 197 -10.35 -2.92 -16.72
CA GLN A 197 -9.27 -2.65 -17.69
C GLN A 197 -8.17 -3.74 -17.69
N GLY A 198 -8.38 -4.85 -16.97
CA GLY A 198 -7.54 -6.04 -17.03
C GLY A 198 -6.46 -6.17 -15.96
N ALA A 199 -6.48 -5.34 -14.91
CA ALA A 199 -5.64 -5.60 -13.73
C ALA A 199 -6.16 -6.84 -12.95
N ASP A 200 -5.28 -7.83 -12.70
CA ASP A 200 -5.61 -9.06 -11.95
C ASP A 200 -5.59 -8.82 -10.43
N VAL A 201 -6.51 -7.99 -9.94
CA VAL A 201 -6.67 -7.73 -8.50
C VAL A 201 -7.60 -8.79 -7.89
N ARG A 202 -7.08 -9.55 -6.92
CA ARG A 202 -7.74 -10.74 -6.36
C ARG A 202 -8.27 -10.57 -4.94
N GLY A 203 -7.85 -9.53 -4.22
CA GLY A 203 -8.31 -9.30 -2.86
C GLY A 203 -7.98 -7.91 -2.34
N LEU A 204 -8.67 -7.54 -1.26
CA LEU A 204 -8.46 -6.32 -0.49
C LEU A 204 -8.41 -6.68 1.00
N PHE A 205 -7.35 -6.26 1.66
CA PHE A 205 -7.18 -6.26 3.10
C PHE A 205 -7.21 -4.80 3.55
N TYR A 206 -8.21 -4.44 4.36
CA TYR A 206 -8.36 -3.08 4.85
C TYR A 206 -7.49 -2.88 6.09
N TRP A 207 -6.73 -1.78 6.13
CA TRP A 207 -5.94 -1.36 7.28
C TRP A 207 -6.65 -0.26 8.07
N GLY A 208 -6.87 -0.39 9.38
CA GLY A 208 -6.55 -1.52 10.27
C GLY A 208 -7.80 -2.28 10.70
N ALA A 209 -7.63 -3.50 11.23
CA ALA A 209 -8.73 -4.17 11.93
C ALA A 209 -9.16 -3.35 13.16
N THR A 210 -8.22 -2.89 13.98
CA THR A 210 -8.47 -2.10 15.19
C THR A 210 -7.72 -0.77 15.15
N ASP A 211 -8.23 0.23 15.88
CA ASP A 211 -7.41 1.39 16.26
C ASP A 211 -6.17 0.87 17.00
N ASN A 212 -4.98 1.32 16.58
CA ASN A 212 -3.72 0.77 17.06
C ASN A 212 -2.66 1.89 17.24
N TRP A 213 -1.41 1.48 17.46
CA TRP A 213 -0.25 2.36 17.56
C TRP A 213 0.36 2.55 16.17
N GLU A 214 0.21 3.75 15.62
CA GLU A 214 0.60 4.11 14.26
C GLU A 214 2.02 4.71 14.24
N TRP A 215 3.02 3.85 14.45
CA TRP A 215 4.44 4.19 14.26
C TRP A 215 4.86 5.49 14.97
N ALA A 216 5.46 6.43 14.24
CA ALA A 216 5.92 7.70 14.78
C ALA A 216 4.79 8.60 15.30
N ASP A 217 3.56 8.39 14.83
CA ASP A 217 2.38 9.15 15.22
C ASP A 217 1.70 8.59 16.48
N GLY A 218 2.13 7.41 16.95
CA GLY A 218 1.61 6.76 18.14
C GLY A 218 0.09 6.57 18.07
N PHE A 219 -0.64 7.05 19.07
CA PHE A 219 -2.11 6.90 19.11
C PHE A 219 -2.86 8.10 18.50
N THR A 220 -2.22 8.98 17.73
CA THR A 220 -2.87 10.18 17.18
C THR A 220 -3.58 9.94 15.84
N ILE A 221 -3.23 8.87 15.12
CA ILE A 221 -3.89 8.45 13.89
C ILE A 221 -4.81 7.25 14.16
N LYS A 222 -5.99 7.26 13.54
CA LYS A 222 -7.00 6.19 13.66
C LYS A 222 -7.36 5.67 12.28
N LEU A 223 -6.88 4.48 11.94
CA LEU A 223 -7.20 3.79 10.68
C LEU A 223 -8.14 2.59 10.91
N GLY A 224 -8.36 2.20 12.16
CA GLY A 224 -9.09 0.99 12.52
C GLY A 224 -10.56 1.00 12.14
N MET A 225 -11.08 -0.14 11.70
CA MET A 225 -12.52 -0.40 11.57
C MET A 225 -13.19 -0.81 12.89
N ILE A 226 -12.40 -1.10 13.93
CA ILE A 226 -12.86 -1.37 15.30
C ILE A 226 -12.25 -0.32 16.21
N ALA A 227 -13.11 0.49 16.84
CA ALA A 227 -12.70 1.44 17.86
C ALA A 227 -12.20 0.70 19.10
N VAL A 228 -11.12 1.20 19.70
CA VAL A 228 -10.53 0.65 20.92
C VAL A 228 -10.42 1.73 21.98
N ASP A 229 -10.99 1.46 23.16
CA ASP A 229 -10.65 2.19 24.37
C ASP A 229 -9.26 1.76 24.84
N MET A 230 -8.28 2.67 24.74
CA MET A 230 -6.90 2.34 25.09
C MET A 230 -6.70 2.08 26.59
N GLN A 231 -7.57 2.60 27.45
CA GLN A 231 -7.49 2.40 28.90
C GLN A 231 -8.12 1.06 29.31
N THR A 232 -9.33 0.79 28.83
CA THR A 232 -10.11 -0.38 29.27
C THR A 232 -10.02 -1.58 28.32
N GLN A 233 -9.44 -1.41 27.14
CA GLN A 233 -9.38 -2.41 26.08
C GLN A 233 -10.77 -2.87 25.60
N LYS A 234 -11.81 -2.06 25.80
CA LYS A 234 -13.11 -2.30 25.16
C LYS A 234 -13.01 -2.06 23.66
N ARG A 235 -13.73 -2.88 22.88
CA ARG A 235 -13.75 -2.83 21.41
C ARG A 235 -15.18 -2.61 20.93
N GLN A 236 -15.34 -1.78 19.91
CA GLN A 236 -16.61 -1.62 19.24
C GLN A 236 -16.41 -1.46 17.74
N ALA A 237 -17.16 -2.24 16.96
CA ALA A 237 -17.15 -2.13 15.50
C ALA A 237 -17.64 -0.74 15.07
N LYS A 238 -16.91 -0.10 14.17
CA LYS A 238 -17.34 1.14 13.51
C LYS A 238 -18.24 0.82 12.31
N ASN A 239 -18.95 1.82 11.78
CA ASN A 239 -19.83 1.64 10.62
C ASN A 239 -19.06 1.18 9.38
N SER A 240 -17.80 1.59 9.23
CA SER A 240 -16.89 1.09 8.19
C SER A 240 -16.70 -0.43 8.17
N LEU A 241 -16.68 -1.10 9.33
CA LEU A 241 -16.59 -2.56 9.37
C LEU A 241 -17.85 -3.22 8.77
N SER A 242 -19.03 -2.72 9.16
CA SER A 242 -20.30 -3.21 8.61
C SER A 242 -20.36 -2.97 7.10
N LYS A 243 -19.94 -1.79 6.65
CA LYS A 243 -19.89 -1.42 5.24
C LYS A 243 -19.00 -2.36 4.42
N LEU A 244 -17.81 -2.71 4.92
CA LEU A 244 -16.93 -3.68 4.27
C LEU A 244 -17.61 -5.07 4.20
N GLY A 245 -18.26 -5.50 5.28
CA GLY A 245 -19.06 -6.73 5.32
C GLY A 245 -20.17 -6.75 4.25
N ASP A 246 -20.89 -5.65 4.09
CA ASP A 246 -21.94 -5.51 3.06
C ASP A 246 -21.37 -5.59 1.64
N GLN A 247 -20.20 -5.00 1.40
CA GLN A 247 -19.53 -5.11 0.09
C GLN A 247 -19.10 -6.55 -0.19
N ILE A 248 -18.57 -7.28 0.80
CA ILE A 248 -18.20 -8.69 0.66
C ILE A 248 -19.45 -9.54 0.35
N ALA A 249 -20.55 -9.32 1.07
CA ALA A 249 -21.79 -10.09 0.93
C ALA A 249 -22.41 -9.99 -0.47
N LYS A 250 -22.17 -8.91 -1.23
CA LYS A 250 -22.62 -8.80 -2.64
C LYS A 250 -21.97 -9.84 -3.55
N TYR A 251 -20.73 -10.24 -3.26
CA TYR A 251 -19.97 -11.19 -4.06
C TYR A 251 -19.98 -12.61 -3.48
N TYR A 252 -20.24 -12.74 -2.18
CA TYR A 252 -20.34 -14.02 -1.46
C TYR A 252 -21.68 -14.08 -0.71
N PRO A 253 -22.80 -14.28 -1.42
CA PRO A 253 -24.15 -14.21 -0.83
C PRO A 253 -24.43 -15.36 0.15
N ASP A 254 -23.63 -16.42 0.14
CA ASP A 254 -23.72 -17.53 1.09
C ASP A 254 -23.16 -17.14 2.47
N LYS A 255 -24.08 -16.68 3.34
CA LYS A 255 -23.80 -16.29 4.72
C LYS A 255 -23.46 -17.46 5.66
N SER A 256 -23.50 -18.72 5.18
CA SER A 256 -23.14 -19.89 6.00
C SER A 256 -21.64 -19.96 6.35
N ARG A 257 -20.80 -19.23 5.60
CA ARG A 257 -19.38 -19.03 5.84
C ARG A 257 -19.13 -17.70 6.55
N GLY A 258 -19.54 -17.59 7.81
CA GLY A 258 -19.28 -16.39 8.62
C GLY A 258 -17.79 -16.06 8.65
N VAL A 259 -17.44 -14.78 8.42
CA VAL A 259 -16.05 -14.27 8.41
C VAL A 259 -15.41 -14.28 9.81
N PHE A 260 -16.21 -14.51 10.85
CA PHE A 260 -15.75 -14.79 12.20
C PHE A 260 -16.65 -15.87 12.80
N ARG A 261 -16.30 -17.16 12.64
CA ARG A 261 -16.70 -18.15 13.64
C ARG A 261 -15.79 -17.91 14.85
N GLY A 262 -16.37 -17.43 15.95
CA GLY A 262 -15.72 -17.50 17.25
C GLY A 262 -15.25 -18.93 17.47
N TYR A 263 -13.99 -19.10 17.84
CA TYR A 263 -13.50 -20.37 18.37
C TYR A 263 -14.28 -20.62 19.67
N GLY A 264 -15.28 -21.47 19.56
CA GLY A 264 -16.15 -21.91 20.64
C GLY A 264 -16.50 -23.37 20.42
N ALA A 265 -15.57 -24.25 20.81
CA ALA A 265 -15.76 -25.58 21.36
C ALA A 265 -14.42 -26.00 22.00
#